data_AF-A0AA95IBH0-F1
#
_entry.id   AF-A0AA95IBH0-F1
#
_cell.length_a   1.000
_cell.length_b   1.000
_cell.length_c   1.000
_cell.angle_alpha   90.00
_cell.angle_beta   90.00
_cell.angle_gamma   90.00
#
_symmetry.space_group_name_H-M   'P 1'
#
loop_
_entity.id
_entity.type
_entity.pdbx_description
1 polymer ?
#
loop_
_entity_poly.entity_id
_entity_poly.type
_entity_poly.pdbx_seq_one_letter_code
_entity_poly.pdbx_strand_id
1 'polypeptide(L)'
;MKTTDLCEACKKNEINVVESSDDPGHPYKVCNQCHERLLKYSLRPIEWYNLAVIHSPNQPLLHDDLYDEDGEACQPEEDVIVTKKDKAPTLKNVQNDLESLLDFSITRWFLEDDVIKALNKHDNQMTLSSVKSRFYETENYEIKSRMLEIVADVLGSSASEWVRELWKNYDENLLYPISWATASSLPIEEGLNNVFEKLKLVSEKEMPIAAFTSLYRFRSNVILDWIESTCTIFNDNWGRLAAVCFPTWERMKSWLNGGRPLSLIALDTMENCVKGHGDYYVKQLSPKILGTVKNEVEQVLNGYYQKDGVPRVKMKVERITENKKEIFEFNRIIFIKRGNL
;
A
#
# COMPACT_ATOMS: atom_id res chain seq x y z
N MET A 1 -19.30 6.97 -37.47
CA MET A 1 -19.91 5.77 -36.85
C MET A 1 -20.61 6.24 -35.60
N LYS A 2 -21.91 5.98 -35.43
CA LYS A 2 -22.57 6.20 -34.13
C LYS A 2 -21.94 5.20 -33.16
N THR A 3 -21.10 5.67 -32.25
CA THR A 3 -20.77 4.93 -31.03
C THR A 3 -22.10 4.68 -30.33
N THR A 4 -22.58 3.45 -30.36
CA THR A 4 -23.75 3.05 -29.59
C THR A 4 -23.32 2.99 -28.13
N ASP A 5 -23.89 3.87 -27.32
CA ASP A 5 -23.69 3.93 -25.87
C ASP A 5 -24.34 2.70 -25.23
N LEU A 6 -23.55 1.63 -25.11
CA LEU A 6 -23.95 0.39 -24.48
C LEU A 6 -23.85 0.50 -22.95
N CYS A 7 -24.79 -0.14 -22.26
CA CYS A 7 -24.82 -0.27 -20.81
C CYS A 7 -23.46 -0.77 -20.29
N GLU A 8 -22.87 -0.02 -19.36
CA GLU A 8 -21.56 -0.31 -18.79
C GLU A 8 -21.52 -1.69 -18.13
N ALA A 9 -22.58 -2.05 -17.39
CA ALA A 9 -22.69 -3.35 -16.72
C ALA A 9 -22.79 -4.55 -17.68
N CYS A 10 -23.79 -4.59 -18.59
CA CYS A 10 -24.01 -5.78 -19.42
C CYS A 10 -23.27 -5.77 -20.76
N LYS A 11 -22.75 -4.61 -21.20
CA LYS A 11 -22.10 -4.36 -22.49
C LYS A 11 -22.92 -4.84 -23.71
N LYS A 12 -24.25 -4.87 -23.60
CA LYS A 12 -25.17 -5.44 -24.61
C LYS A 12 -26.35 -4.53 -24.95
N ASN A 13 -27.07 -4.06 -23.92
CA ASN A 13 -28.25 -3.22 -24.10
C ASN A 13 -27.84 -1.74 -24.20
N GLU A 14 -28.70 -0.90 -24.76
CA GLU A 14 -28.51 0.56 -24.75
C GLU A 14 -28.60 1.13 -23.33
N ILE A 15 -27.92 2.25 -23.09
CA ILE A 15 -28.05 3.01 -21.85
C ILE A 15 -29.44 3.65 -21.80
N ASN A 16 -30.14 3.47 -20.67
CA ASN A 16 -31.44 4.09 -20.42
C ASN A 16 -31.48 4.86 -19.10
N VAL A 17 -30.56 4.57 -18.18
CA VAL A 17 -30.48 5.18 -16.86
C VAL A 17 -29.06 5.68 -16.61
N VAL A 18 -28.98 6.89 -16.07
CA VAL A 18 -27.76 7.47 -15.51
C VAL A 18 -28.00 7.56 -14.01
N GLU A 19 -27.42 6.64 -13.26
CA GLU A 19 -27.54 6.58 -11.81
C GLU A 19 -26.38 7.35 -11.17
N SER A 20 -26.69 8.23 -10.22
CA SER A 20 -25.65 8.96 -9.49
C SER A 20 -24.76 7.99 -8.73
N SER A 21 -23.47 8.24 -8.73
CA SER A 21 -22.53 7.63 -7.80
C SER A 21 -22.07 8.70 -6.79
N ASP A 22 -21.36 8.26 -5.76
CA ASP A 22 -20.75 9.17 -4.77
C ASP A 22 -19.59 9.98 -5.36
N ASP A 23 -19.15 9.67 -6.58
CA ASP A 23 -18.33 10.53 -7.42
C ASP A 23 -19.23 11.25 -8.44
N PRO A 24 -19.60 12.53 -8.19
CA PRO A 24 -20.53 13.26 -9.07
C PRO A 24 -20.07 13.38 -10.52
N GLY A 25 -18.77 13.18 -10.81
CA GLY A 25 -18.22 13.19 -12.16
C GLY A 25 -18.39 11.87 -12.92
N HIS A 26 -18.70 10.76 -12.24
CA HIS A 26 -18.67 9.41 -12.80
C HIS A 26 -19.94 8.61 -12.44
N PRO A 27 -21.11 9.02 -12.96
CA PRO A 27 -22.35 8.26 -12.74
C PRO A 27 -22.32 6.92 -13.47
N TYR A 28 -23.06 5.93 -12.96
CA TYR A 28 -23.25 4.65 -13.63
C TYR A 28 -24.17 4.81 -14.84
N LYS A 29 -23.74 4.34 -16.02
CA LYS A 29 -24.54 4.41 -17.24
C LYS A 29 -25.00 3.01 -17.62
N VAL A 30 -26.25 2.70 -17.27
CA VAL A 30 -26.78 1.33 -17.33
C VAL A 30 -28.14 1.26 -18.04
N CYS A 31 -28.52 0.06 -18.48
CA CYS A 31 -29.90 -0.20 -18.91
C CYS A 31 -30.80 -0.45 -17.70
N ASN A 32 -32.13 -0.33 -17.88
CA ASN A 32 -33.11 -0.49 -16.79
C ASN A 32 -32.93 -1.78 -15.98
N GLN A 33 -32.68 -2.91 -16.66
CA GLN A 33 -32.52 -4.20 -15.99
C GLN A 33 -31.24 -4.27 -15.13
N CYS A 34 -30.15 -3.65 -15.59
CA CYS A 34 -28.91 -3.60 -14.81
C CYS A 34 -29.01 -2.59 -13.68
N HIS A 35 -29.74 -1.49 -13.87
CA HIS A 35 -30.04 -0.51 -12.84
C HIS A 35 -30.81 -1.15 -11.67
N GLU A 36 -31.88 -1.88 -11.96
CA GLU A 36 -32.62 -2.62 -10.93
C GLU A 36 -31.73 -3.59 -10.15
N ARG A 37 -30.86 -4.34 -10.84
CA ARG A 37 -29.91 -5.24 -10.16
C ARG A 37 -28.84 -4.50 -9.36
N LEU A 38 -28.34 -3.37 -9.85
CA LEU A 38 -27.37 -2.55 -9.14
C LEU A 38 -27.94 -2.05 -7.80
N LEU A 39 -29.16 -1.51 -7.81
CA LEU A 39 -29.80 -0.99 -6.59
C LEU A 39 -30.23 -2.09 -5.60
N LYS A 40 -30.46 -3.31 -6.08
CA LYS A 40 -30.78 -4.49 -5.26
C LYS A 40 -29.57 -5.31 -4.85
N TYR A 41 -28.36 -4.82 -5.13
CA TYR A 41 -27.09 -5.49 -4.86
C TYR A 41 -27.03 -6.91 -5.44
N SER A 42 -27.67 -7.10 -6.58
CA SER A 42 -27.95 -8.41 -7.18
C SER A 42 -27.35 -8.51 -8.58
N LEU A 43 -26.26 -7.77 -8.86
CA LEU A 43 -25.54 -7.87 -10.13
C LEU A 43 -25.01 -9.28 -10.33
N ARG A 44 -24.98 -9.72 -11.59
CA ARG A 44 -24.23 -10.93 -11.93
C ARG A 44 -22.73 -10.64 -11.93
N PRO A 45 -21.86 -11.64 -11.71
CA PRO A 45 -20.41 -11.42 -11.62
C PRO A 45 -19.80 -10.64 -12.79
N ILE A 46 -20.21 -10.93 -14.03
CA ILE A 46 -19.72 -10.19 -15.20
C ILE A 46 -20.23 -8.75 -15.26
N GLU A 47 -21.43 -8.48 -14.72
CA GLU A 47 -22.01 -7.15 -14.66
C GLU A 47 -21.29 -6.28 -13.63
N TRP A 48 -21.04 -6.85 -12.45
CA TRP A 48 -20.19 -6.24 -11.43
C TRP A 48 -18.79 -5.97 -11.99
N TYR A 49 -18.14 -6.96 -12.59
CA TYR A 49 -16.79 -6.84 -13.14
C TYR A 49 -16.68 -5.68 -14.11
N ASN A 50 -17.62 -5.56 -15.05
CA ASN A 50 -17.60 -4.49 -16.03
C ASN A 50 -17.77 -3.10 -15.42
N LEU A 51 -18.58 -2.97 -14.35
CA LEU A 51 -18.71 -1.70 -13.62
C LEU A 51 -17.46 -1.41 -12.79
N ALA A 52 -16.93 -2.41 -12.07
CA ALA A 52 -15.76 -2.28 -11.22
C ALA A 52 -14.50 -1.85 -12.00
N VAL A 53 -14.34 -2.30 -13.24
CA VAL A 53 -13.24 -1.85 -14.13
C VAL A 53 -13.29 -0.33 -14.39
N ILE A 54 -14.49 0.26 -14.45
CA ILE A 54 -14.70 1.67 -14.81
C ILE A 54 -14.76 2.55 -13.56
N HIS A 55 -15.40 2.05 -12.51
CA HIS A 55 -15.78 2.82 -11.34
C HIS A 55 -14.92 2.52 -10.11
N SER A 56 -14.07 1.49 -10.16
CA SER A 56 -13.41 0.84 -9.02
C SER A 56 -14.40 0.05 -8.15
N PRO A 57 -14.00 -1.12 -7.64
CA PRO A 57 -14.84 -1.87 -6.72
C PRO A 57 -14.92 -1.20 -5.33
N ASN A 58 -14.16 -0.11 -5.07
CA ASN A 58 -14.26 0.67 -3.82
C ASN A 58 -15.48 1.61 -3.78
N GLN A 59 -16.29 1.66 -4.84
CA GLN A 59 -17.52 2.45 -4.83
C GLN A 59 -18.60 1.78 -3.98
N PRO A 60 -19.44 2.52 -3.24
CA PRO A 60 -20.38 1.92 -2.28
C PRO A 60 -21.35 0.88 -2.85
N LEU A 61 -21.77 1.01 -4.12
CA LEU A 61 -22.65 0.03 -4.77
C LEU A 61 -21.92 -1.20 -5.35
N LEU A 62 -20.58 -1.22 -5.28
CA LEU A 62 -19.72 -2.30 -5.81
C LEU A 62 -18.80 -2.90 -4.74
N HIS A 63 -18.86 -2.37 -3.51
CA HIS A 63 -17.95 -2.62 -2.40
C HIS A 63 -17.98 -4.07 -1.89
N ASP A 64 -16.93 -4.45 -1.15
CA ASP A 64 -16.72 -5.81 -0.63
C ASP A 64 -17.78 -6.26 0.41
N ASP A 65 -18.50 -5.31 1.00
CA ASP A 65 -19.68 -5.56 1.83
C ASP A 65 -20.83 -6.22 1.04
N LEU A 66 -20.88 -5.99 -0.28
CA LEU A 66 -21.97 -6.42 -1.16
C LEU A 66 -21.55 -7.53 -2.12
N TYR A 67 -20.30 -7.52 -2.57
CA TYR A 67 -19.78 -8.46 -3.56
C TYR A 67 -18.45 -9.05 -3.11
N ASP A 68 -18.20 -10.31 -3.41
CA ASP A 68 -16.87 -10.86 -3.25
C ASP A 68 -15.91 -10.41 -4.36
N GLU A 69 -14.65 -10.83 -4.28
CA GLU A 69 -13.63 -10.42 -5.24
C GLU A 69 -13.90 -10.92 -6.67
N ASP A 70 -14.71 -11.96 -6.85
CA ASP A 70 -15.11 -12.46 -8.18
C ASP A 70 -16.45 -11.89 -8.65
N GLY A 71 -17.04 -10.96 -7.89
CA GLY A 71 -18.29 -10.28 -8.18
C GLY A 71 -19.54 -11.09 -7.84
N GLU A 72 -19.42 -12.15 -7.04
CA GLU A 72 -20.59 -12.86 -6.51
C GLU A 72 -21.26 -12.00 -5.44
N ALA A 73 -22.56 -11.77 -5.58
CA ALA A 73 -23.32 -10.98 -4.62
C ALA A 73 -23.46 -11.73 -3.28
N CYS A 74 -23.02 -11.09 -2.20
CA CYS A 74 -23.01 -11.64 -0.85
C CYS A 74 -24.33 -11.40 -0.10
N GLN A 75 -24.97 -10.26 -0.37
CA GLN A 75 -26.20 -9.82 0.32
C GLN A 75 -27.26 -9.27 -0.65
N PRO A 76 -27.63 -10.00 -1.71
CA PRO A 76 -28.56 -9.47 -2.69
C PRO A 76 -29.98 -9.42 -2.09
N GLU A 77 -30.76 -8.41 -2.47
CA GLU A 77 -32.18 -8.33 -2.08
C GLU A 77 -33.04 -9.38 -2.83
N GLU A 78 -32.52 -9.96 -3.91
CA GLU A 78 -33.19 -10.97 -4.74
C GLU A 78 -32.24 -12.08 -5.18
N ASP A 79 -32.78 -13.26 -5.51
CA ASP A 79 -31.98 -14.40 -5.98
C ASP A 79 -31.22 -14.07 -7.28
N VAL A 80 -29.89 -14.22 -7.25
CA VAL A 80 -29.04 -14.01 -8.42
C VAL A 80 -28.87 -15.31 -9.20
N ILE A 81 -29.51 -15.40 -10.36
CA ILE A 81 -29.36 -16.55 -11.26
C ILE A 81 -28.10 -16.34 -12.12
N VAL A 82 -27.05 -17.12 -11.83
CA VAL A 82 -25.76 -17.06 -12.54
C VAL A 82 -25.59 -18.25 -13.47
N THR A 83 -25.37 -18.00 -14.76
CA THR A 83 -24.92 -19.04 -15.71
C THR A 83 -23.40 -18.95 -15.93
N LYS A 84 -22.81 -19.95 -16.61
CA LYS A 84 -21.38 -19.94 -16.96
C LYS A 84 -20.95 -18.70 -17.75
N LYS A 85 -21.85 -18.09 -18.54
CA LYS A 85 -21.57 -16.88 -19.33
C LYS A 85 -21.60 -15.60 -18.50
N ASP A 86 -22.10 -15.69 -17.27
CA ASP A 86 -22.27 -14.56 -16.37
C ASP A 86 -21.13 -14.46 -15.34
N LYS A 87 -20.14 -15.36 -15.40
CA LYS A 87 -18.97 -15.33 -14.52
C LYS A 87 -18.00 -14.21 -14.93
N ALA A 88 -17.37 -13.58 -13.95
CA ALA A 88 -16.25 -12.68 -14.18
C ALA A 88 -15.04 -13.44 -14.79
N PRO A 89 -14.15 -12.76 -15.53
CA PRO A 89 -12.91 -13.36 -16.01
C PRO A 89 -12.02 -13.79 -14.83
N THR A 90 -11.42 -14.98 -14.93
CA THR A 90 -10.37 -15.41 -13.98
C THR A 90 -8.99 -14.95 -14.46
N LEU A 91 -8.00 -14.89 -13.56
CA LEU A 91 -6.60 -14.60 -13.94
C LEU A 91 -6.12 -15.50 -15.09
N LYS A 92 -6.47 -16.80 -15.06
CA LYS A 92 -6.11 -17.75 -16.13
C LYS A 92 -6.65 -17.33 -17.50
N ASN A 93 -7.83 -16.72 -17.55
CA ASN A 93 -8.48 -16.28 -18.78
C ASN A 93 -7.78 -15.04 -19.36
N VAL A 94 -7.27 -14.15 -18.51
CA VAL A 94 -6.79 -12.81 -18.91
C VAL A 94 -5.27 -12.66 -18.93
N GLN A 95 -4.51 -13.52 -18.26
CA GLN A 95 -3.06 -13.34 -18.05
C GLN A 95 -2.20 -13.14 -19.31
N ASN A 96 -2.70 -13.54 -20.49
CA ASN A 96 -1.98 -13.42 -21.77
C ASN A 96 -2.41 -12.19 -22.59
N ASP A 97 -3.40 -11.43 -22.14
CA ASP A 97 -3.90 -10.22 -22.79
C ASP A 97 -3.72 -9.05 -21.81
N LEU A 98 -2.81 -8.12 -22.16
CA LEU A 98 -2.40 -7.05 -21.25
C LEU A 98 -3.58 -6.18 -20.82
N GLU A 99 -4.45 -5.76 -21.74
CA GLU A 99 -5.59 -4.89 -21.43
C GLU A 99 -6.59 -5.58 -20.50
N SER A 100 -6.89 -6.85 -20.78
CA SER A 100 -7.78 -7.66 -19.94
C SER A 100 -7.16 -7.92 -18.56
N LEU A 101 -5.83 -8.07 -18.49
CA LEU A 101 -5.11 -8.24 -17.24
C LEU A 101 -5.09 -6.94 -16.41
N LEU A 102 -4.99 -5.77 -17.06
CA LEU A 102 -5.14 -4.48 -16.39
C LEU A 102 -6.57 -4.30 -15.86
N ASP A 103 -7.60 -4.61 -16.66
CA ASP A 103 -9.00 -4.61 -16.19
C ASP A 103 -9.17 -5.53 -14.98
N PHE A 104 -8.67 -6.76 -15.07
CA PHE A 104 -8.70 -7.70 -13.96
C PHE A 104 -7.99 -7.14 -12.72
N SER A 105 -6.81 -6.54 -12.90
CA SER A 105 -6.09 -5.92 -11.81
C SER A 105 -6.90 -4.83 -11.12
N ILE A 106 -7.65 -3.97 -11.84
CA ILE A 106 -8.50 -2.93 -11.22
C ILE A 106 -9.57 -3.52 -10.29
N THR A 107 -10.12 -4.68 -10.64
CA THR A 107 -11.19 -5.32 -9.86
C THR A 107 -10.72 -6.05 -8.60
N ARG A 108 -9.41 -6.22 -8.39
CA ARG A 108 -8.88 -6.90 -7.19
C ARG A 108 -8.78 -5.95 -6.02
N TRP A 109 -9.05 -6.44 -4.80
CA TRP A 109 -8.90 -5.63 -3.58
C TRP A 109 -7.46 -5.20 -3.37
N PHE A 110 -6.51 -6.09 -3.66
CA PHE A 110 -5.08 -5.85 -3.61
C PHE A 110 -4.42 -6.31 -4.91
N LEU A 111 -3.28 -5.71 -5.26
CA LEU A 111 -2.45 -6.21 -6.35
C LEU A 111 -1.65 -7.43 -5.85
N GLU A 112 -2.22 -8.62 -6.01
CA GLU A 112 -1.64 -9.87 -5.49
C GLU A 112 -0.41 -10.36 -6.27
N ASP A 113 0.42 -11.16 -5.61
CA ASP A 113 1.67 -11.73 -6.15
C ASP A 113 1.51 -12.48 -7.48
N ASP A 114 0.39 -13.16 -7.69
CA ASP A 114 0.13 -13.92 -8.92
C ASP A 114 -0.26 -13.01 -10.10
N VAL A 115 -1.01 -11.93 -9.84
CA VAL A 115 -1.28 -10.85 -10.80
C VAL A 115 0.01 -10.11 -11.15
N ILE A 116 0.84 -9.76 -10.17
CA ILE A 116 2.18 -9.18 -10.39
C ILE A 116 3.03 -10.11 -11.26
N LYS A 117 3.05 -11.42 -10.97
CA LYS A 117 3.77 -12.41 -11.79
C LYS A 117 3.21 -12.53 -13.20
N ALA A 118 1.91 -12.33 -13.41
CA ALA A 118 1.31 -12.32 -14.74
C ALA A 118 1.70 -11.07 -15.52
N LEU A 119 1.62 -9.89 -14.89
CA LEU A 119 2.00 -8.61 -15.51
C LEU A 119 3.49 -8.61 -15.90
N ASN A 120 4.37 -9.15 -15.06
CA ASN A 120 5.81 -9.28 -15.34
C ASN A 120 6.17 -10.17 -16.55
N LYS A 121 5.21 -10.89 -17.14
CA LYS A 121 5.43 -11.66 -18.39
C LYS A 121 5.25 -10.81 -19.65
N HIS A 122 4.63 -9.65 -19.53
CA HIS A 122 4.42 -8.72 -20.64
C HIS A 122 5.64 -7.82 -20.83
N ASP A 123 5.75 -7.19 -22.00
CA ASP A 123 6.81 -6.24 -22.26
C ASP A 123 6.64 -4.97 -21.42
N ASN A 124 7.72 -4.49 -20.80
CA ASN A 124 7.67 -3.34 -19.90
C ASN A 124 7.26 -2.04 -20.62
N GLN A 125 7.67 -1.84 -21.88
CA GLN A 125 7.35 -0.62 -22.63
C GLN A 125 5.88 -0.61 -23.04
N MET A 126 5.37 -1.74 -23.53
CA MET A 126 3.94 -1.92 -23.82
C MET A 126 3.10 -1.74 -22.55
N THR A 127 3.51 -2.37 -21.44
CA THR A 127 2.83 -2.27 -20.14
C THR A 127 2.80 -0.84 -19.64
N LEU A 128 3.94 -0.14 -19.65
CA LEU A 128 3.99 1.28 -19.28
C LEU A 128 3.07 2.13 -20.17
N SER A 129 3.01 1.85 -21.47
CA SER A 129 2.17 2.61 -22.41
C SER A 129 0.68 2.43 -22.10
N SER A 130 0.23 1.19 -21.86
CA SER A 130 -1.15 0.90 -21.46
C SER A 130 -1.50 1.50 -20.10
N VAL A 131 -0.62 1.37 -19.10
CA VAL A 131 -0.78 1.97 -17.77
C VAL A 131 -0.92 3.49 -17.85
N LYS A 132 -0.08 4.16 -18.67
CA LYS A 132 -0.18 5.60 -18.93
C LYS A 132 -1.53 5.96 -19.55
N SER A 133 -1.96 5.23 -20.58
CA SER A 133 -3.25 5.48 -21.25
C SER A 133 -4.39 5.44 -20.25
N ARG A 134 -4.48 4.35 -19.47
CA ARG A 134 -5.51 4.18 -18.44
C ARG A 134 -5.49 5.25 -17.37
N PHE A 135 -4.29 5.66 -16.91
CA PHE A 135 -4.14 6.70 -15.91
C PHE A 135 -4.69 8.06 -16.38
N TYR A 136 -4.47 8.44 -17.64
CA TYR A 136 -4.91 9.73 -18.20
C TYR A 136 -6.33 9.72 -18.76
N GLU A 137 -6.90 8.55 -19.05
CA GLU A 137 -8.27 8.42 -19.58
C GLU A 137 -9.36 8.47 -18.50
N THR A 138 -8.98 8.42 -17.23
CA THR A 138 -9.90 8.42 -16.10
C THR A 138 -9.61 9.55 -15.14
N GLU A 139 -10.63 10.03 -14.44
CA GLU A 139 -10.46 10.89 -13.27
C GLU A 139 -10.68 10.13 -11.95
N ASN A 140 -11.01 8.84 -12.02
CA ASN A 140 -11.21 7.99 -10.84
C ASN A 140 -9.88 7.77 -10.09
N TYR A 141 -9.84 8.23 -8.83
CA TYR A 141 -8.66 8.15 -7.97
C TYR A 141 -8.16 6.71 -7.78
N GLU A 142 -9.06 5.76 -7.55
CA GLU A 142 -8.71 4.37 -7.25
C GLU A 142 -8.08 3.68 -8.46
N ILE A 143 -8.58 3.97 -9.66
CA ILE A 143 -7.97 3.47 -10.90
C ILE A 143 -6.58 4.08 -11.09
N LYS A 144 -6.43 5.42 -10.91
CA LYS A 144 -5.12 6.08 -10.95
C LYS A 144 -4.16 5.49 -9.92
N SER A 145 -4.63 5.21 -8.71
CA SER A 145 -3.88 4.58 -7.63
C SER A 145 -3.39 3.19 -8.03
N ARG A 146 -4.27 2.34 -8.58
CA ARG A 146 -3.90 0.99 -9.09
C ARG A 146 -2.86 1.07 -10.21
N MET A 147 -2.96 2.05 -11.12
CA MET A 147 -1.95 2.24 -12.16
C MET A 147 -0.57 2.57 -11.57
N LEU A 148 -0.52 3.40 -10.53
CA LEU A 148 0.73 3.74 -9.83
C LEU A 148 1.25 2.59 -8.95
N GLU A 149 0.37 1.75 -8.41
CA GLU A 149 0.74 0.50 -7.74
C GLU A 149 1.41 -0.48 -8.71
N ILE A 150 0.87 -0.64 -9.93
CA ILE A 150 1.50 -1.43 -11.00
C ILE A 150 2.85 -0.85 -11.39
N VAL A 151 3.00 0.49 -11.43
CA VAL A 151 4.32 1.11 -11.61
C VAL A 151 5.27 0.69 -10.50
N ALA A 152 4.80 0.72 -9.24
CA ALA A 152 5.61 0.43 -8.08
C ALA A 152 6.10 -1.04 -8.08
N ASP A 153 5.21 -1.98 -8.32
CA ASP A 153 5.41 -3.43 -8.09
C ASP A 153 5.74 -4.23 -9.36
N VAL A 154 5.58 -3.65 -10.56
CA VAL A 154 5.89 -4.31 -11.84
C VAL A 154 6.96 -3.55 -12.64
N LEU A 155 6.75 -2.26 -12.90
CA LEU A 155 7.58 -1.53 -13.87
C LEU A 155 8.90 -0.99 -13.28
N GLY A 156 8.88 -0.57 -12.01
CA GLY A 156 10.04 -0.02 -11.32
C GLY A 156 10.77 1.06 -12.13
N SER A 157 12.08 0.90 -12.31
CA SER A 157 12.92 1.86 -13.04
C SER A 157 12.56 2.06 -14.52
N SER A 158 11.78 1.15 -15.14
CA SER A 158 11.31 1.38 -16.52
C SER A 158 10.36 2.58 -16.62
N ALA A 159 9.76 3.01 -15.51
CA ALA A 159 8.82 4.13 -15.47
C ALA A 159 9.44 5.46 -14.98
N SER A 160 10.76 5.55 -14.76
CA SER A 160 11.39 6.72 -14.12
C SER A 160 11.04 8.06 -14.78
N GLU A 161 11.06 8.12 -16.11
CA GLU A 161 10.75 9.37 -16.84
C GLU A 161 9.32 9.82 -16.61
N TRP A 162 8.38 8.88 -16.60
CA TRP A 162 6.98 9.17 -16.35
C TRP A 162 6.73 9.58 -14.90
N VAL A 163 7.36 8.91 -13.92
CA VAL A 163 7.24 9.32 -12.52
C VAL A 163 7.76 10.74 -12.30
N ARG A 164 8.86 11.14 -12.96
CA ARG A 164 9.33 12.53 -12.96
C ARG A 164 8.33 13.50 -13.61
N GLU A 165 7.67 13.08 -14.69
CA GLU A 165 6.61 13.86 -15.33
C GLU A 165 5.44 14.10 -14.37
N LEU A 166 5.01 13.07 -13.64
CA LEU A 166 3.95 13.18 -12.63
C LEU A 166 4.33 14.12 -11.49
N TRP A 167 5.58 14.10 -11.01
CA TRP A 167 6.04 15.06 -10.01
C TRP A 167 6.07 16.51 -10.51
N LYS A 168 6.32 16.73 -11.81
CA LYS A 168 6.22 18.07 -12.43
C LYS A 168 4.79 18.55 -12.52
N ASN A 169 3.85 17.64 -12.81
CA ASN A 169 2.42 17.89 -12.91
C ASN A 169 1.68 17.34 -11.69
N TYR A 170 2.21 17.63 -10.50
CA TYR A 170 1.80 16.99 -9.26
C TYR A 170 0.32 17.24 -8.92
N ASP A 171 -0.40 16.14 -8.68
CA ASP A 171 -1.74 16.11 -8.11
C ASP A 171 -1.63 15.76 -6.62
N GLU A 172 -2.15 16.64 -5.76
CA GLU A 172 -2.07 16.48 -4.31
C GLU A 172 -2.84 15.28 -3.78
N ASN A 173 -3.89 14.86 -4.48
CA ASN A 173 -4.67 13.68 -4.10
C ASN A 173 -3.84 12.40 -4.24
N LEU A 174 -2.86 12.39 -5.16
CA LEU A 174 -2.05 11.23 -5.49
C LEU A 174 -0.77 11.09 -4.67
N LEU A 175 -0.56 11.87 -3.60
CA LEU A 175 0.67 11.84 -2.78
C LEU A 175 1.10 10.42 -2.41
N TYR A 176 0.16 9.60 -1.93
CA TYR A 176 0.46 8.23 -1.49
C TYR A 176 0.84 7.31 -2.64
N PRO A 177 -0.01 7.10 -3.67
CA PRO A 177 0.33 6.20 -4.76
C PRO A 177 1.55 6.66 -5.57
N ILE A 178 1.74 7.98 -5.78
CA ILE A 178 2.94 8.46 -6.49
C ILE A 178 4.21 8.23 -5.66
N SER A 179 4.15 8.29 -4.33
CA SER A 179 5.29 7.99 -3.46
C SER A 179 5.72 6.52 -3.56
N TRP A 180 4.76 5.60 -3.74
CA TRP A 180 5.06 4.18 -3.96
C TRP A 180 5.78 3.93 -5.27
N ALA A 181 5.26 4.49 -6.37
CA ALA A 181 5.91 4.46 -7.67
C ALA A 181 7.30 5.12 -7.61
N THR A 182 7.44 6.19 -6.85
CA THR A 182 8.72 6.90 -6.70
C THR A 182 9.80 6.04 -6.03
N ALA A 183 9.43 5.29 -4.99
CA ALA A 183 10.38 4.46 -4.24
C ALA A 183 11.02 3.35 -5.10
N SER A 184 10.32 2.85 -6.12
CA SER A 184 10.83 1.83 -7.04
C SER A 184 11.41 2.40 -8.34
N SER A 185 10.92 3.55 -8.79
CA SER A 185 11.26 4.11 -10.10
C SER A 185 12.37 5.14 -10.07
N LEU A 186 12.62 5.86 -8.96
CA LEU A 186 13.61 6.93 -8.92
C LEU A 186 14.82 6.59 -8.02
N PRO A 187 15.99 7.23 -8.24
CA PRO A 187 17.06 7.21 -7.26
C PRO A 187 16.57 7.69 -5.90
N ILE A 188 17.05 7.04 -4.84
CA ILE A 188 16.54 7.23 -3.48
C ILE A 188 16.59 8.69 -3.00
N GLU A 189 17.66 9.42 -3.31
CA GLU A 189 17.83 10.82 -2.93
C GLU A 189 16.83 11.72 -3.65
N GLU A 190 16.68 11.55 -4.97
CA GLU A 190 15.71 12.28 -5.78
C GLU A 190 14.29 12.02 -5.28
N GLY A 191 13.93 10.75 -5.09
CA GLY A 191 12.59 10.36 -4.67
C GLY A 191 12.23 10.84 -3.26
N LEU A 192 13.14 10.69 -2.29
CA LEU A 192 12.92 11.19 -0.94
C LEU A 192 12.76 12.71 -0.91
N ASN A 193 13.56 13.44 -1.68
CA ASN A 193 13.42 14.89 -1.76
C ASN A 193 12.04 15.30 -2.27
N ASN A 194 11.53 14.67 -3.34
CA ASN A 194 10.19 14.96 -3.85
C ASN A 194 9.10 14.73 -2.79
N VAL A 195 9.15 13.60 -2.09
CA VAL A 195 8.15 13.25 -1.07
C VAL A 195 8.26 14.15 0.16
N PHE A 196 9.48 14.43 0.65
CA PHE A 196 9.68 15.32 1.80
C PHE A 196 9.18 16.73 1.53
N GLU A 197 9.40 17.29 0.34
CA GLU A 197 8.87 18.63 0.02
C GLU A 197 7.34 18.69 0.10
N LYS A 198 6.64 17.61 -0.25
CA LYS A 198 5.17 17.55 -0.13
C LYS A 198 4.71 17.27 1.29
N LEU A 199 5.43 16.42 2.04
CA LEU A 199 5.10 16.16 3.44
C LEU A 199 5.15 17.43 4.30
N LYS A 200 6.00 18.41 3.98
CA LYS A 200 6.01 19.73 4.66
C LYS A 200 4.68 20.49 4.61
N LEU A 201 3.81 20.16 3.65
CA LEU A 201 2.50 20.79 3.48
C LEU A 201 1.39 20.05 4.24
N VAL A 202 1.67 18.85 4.77
CA VAL A 202 0.72 18.05 5.54
C VAL A 202 0.59 18.61 6.95
N SER A 203 -0.63 18.58 7.50
CA SER A 203 -0.89 19.03 8.87
C SER A 203 -0.12 18.19 9.90
N GLU A 204 0.27 18.80 11.03
CA GLU A 204 1.00 18.08 12.10
C GLU A 204 0.23 16.84 12.61
N LYS A 205 -1.11 16.90 12.59
CA LYS A 205 -1.98 15.80 13.01
C LYS A 205 -1.93 14.61 12.04
N GLU A 206 -1.86 14.86 10.74
CA GLU A 206 -1.87 13.83 9.69
C GLU A 206 -0.46 13.36 9.32
N MET A 207 0.56 14.16 9.64
CA MET A 207 1.96 13.91 9.30
C MET A 207 2.43 12.48 9.59
N PRO A 208 2.18 11.86 10.76
CA PRO A 208 2.70 10.52 11.01
C PRO A 208 2.10 9.46 10.07
N ILE A 209 0.82 9.59 9.72
CA ILE A 209 0.11 8.69 8.82
C ILE A 209 0.64 8.90 7.40
N ALA A 210 0.66 10.15 6.93
CA ALA A 210 1.15 10.49 5.60
C ALA A 210 2.62 10.07 5.40
N ALA A 211 3.46 10.28 6.41
CA ALA A 211 4.86 9.87 6.42
C ALA A 211 5.00 8.36 6.29
N PHE A 212 4.29 7.57 7.12
CA PHE A 212 4.34 6.12 7.01
C PHE A 212 3.90 5.66 5.62
N THR A 213 2.71 6.06 5.18
CA THR A 213 2.14 5.64 3.90
C THR A 213 3.02 6.02 2.71
N SER A 214 3.70 7.16 2.75
CA SER A 214 4.51 7.65 1.62
C SER A 214 5.94 7.11 1.64
N LEU A 215 6.53 6.87 2.81
CA LEU A 215 7.98 6.64 2.93
C LEU A 215 8.38 5.18 3.18
N TYR A 216 7.46 4.31 3.61
CA TYR A 216 7.80 2.95 4.05
C TYR A 216 8.53 2.12 2.98
N ARG A 217 8.20 2.32 1.70
CA ARG A 217 8.79 1.58 0.57
C ARG A 217 10.23 1.99 0.25
N PHE A 218 10.67 3.20 0.61
CA PHE A 218 12.05 3.65 0.37
C PHE A 218 13.07 2.92 1.24
N ARG A 219 12.66 2.49 2.45
CA ARG A 219 13.50 1.75 3.40
C ARG A 219 14.88 2.40 3.58
N SER A 220 14.93 3.69 3.92
CA SER A 220 16.19 4.43 4.02
C SER A 220 16.49 4.86 5.45
N ASN A 221 17.76 4.78 5.87
CA ASN A 221 18.19 5.35 7.14
C ASN A 221 18.07 6.89 7.18
N VAL A 222 18.08 7.56 6.01
CA VAL A 222 17.82 9.01 5.88
C VAL A 222 16.45 9.39 6.43
N ILE A 223 15.46 8.48 6.33
CA ILE A 223 14.13 8.70 6.90
C ILE A 223 14.20 8.75 8.42
N LEU A 224 15.09 7.97 9.05
CA LEU A 224 15.26 8.01 10.50
C LEU A 224 15.86 9.35 10.95
N ASP A 225 16.81 9.90 10.19
CA ASP A 225 17.36 11.25 10.43
C ASP A 225 16.26 12.31 10.29
N TRP A 226 15.39 12.15 9.29
CA TRP A 226 14.25 13.03 9.08
C TRP A 226 13.23 12.94 10.24
N ILE A 227 12.92 11.74 10.75
CA ILE A 227 12.08 11.54 11.94
C ILE A 227 12.67 12.28 13.14
N GLU A 228 13.98 12.18 13.38
CA GLU A 228 14.67 12.89 14.47
C GLU A 228 14.49 14.41 14.41
N SER A 229 14.48 14.97 13.20
CA SER A 229 14.33 16.42 12.97
C SER A 229 12.88 16.93 12.96
N THR A 230 11.92 16.04 12.67
CA THR A 230 10.53 16.42 12.36
C THR A 230 9.54 16.01 13.44
N CYS A 231 9.80 14.92 14.16
CA CYS A 231 8.86 14.40 15.15
C CYS A 231 8.81 15.28 16.41
N THR A 232 7.72 16.04 16.55
CA THR A 232 7.42 16.84 17.75
C THR A 232 6.59 16.07 18.77
N ILE A 233 5.67 15.21 18.32
CA ILE A 233 4.70 14.49 19.14
C ILE A 233 4.73 13.00 18.80
N PHE A 234 4.62 12.17 19.84
CA PHE A 234 4.55 10.73 19.68
C PHE A 234 3.29 10.27 18.93
N ASN A 235 3.47 9.39 17.95
CA ASN A 235 2.44 8.64 17.24
C ASN A 235 3.04 7.27 16.87
N ASP A 236 2.23 6.21 16.85
CA ASP A 236 2.66 4.84 16.56
C ASP A 236 3.13 4.64 15.11
N ASN A 237 2.61 5.43 14.16
CA ASN A 237 3.08 5.41 12.77
C ASN A 237 4.56 5.78 12.61
N TRP A 238 5.12 6.59 13.53
CA TRP A 238 6.55 6.85 13.54
C TRP A 238 7.36 5.57 13.84
N GLY A 239 6.88 4.75 14.78
CA GLY A 239 7.50 3.47 15.10
C GLY A 239 7.37 2.45 13.96
N ARG A 240 6.20 2.41 13.29
CA ARG A 240 5.97 1.57 12.10
C ARG A 240 6.93 1.94 10.97
N LEU A 241 7.07 3.25 10.67
CA LEU A 241 7.99 3.74 9.64
C LEU A 241 9.44 3.44 10.00
N ALA A 242 9.85 3.77 11.23
CA ALA A 242 11.21 3.54 11.68
C ALA A 242 11.60 2.05 11.63
N ALA A 243 10.66 1.13 11.90
CA ALA A 243 10.93 -0.31 11.86
C ALA A 243 11.37 -0.78 10.48
N VAL A 244 10.77 -0.26 9.41
CA VAL A 244 11.03 -0.71 8.03
C VAL A 244 12.22 0.00 7.36
N CYS A 245 12.74 1.04 8.01
CA CYS A 245 13.83 1.91 7.51
C CYS A 245 15.22 1.53 8.04
N PHE A 246 15.48 0.23 8.20
CA PHE A 246 16.75 -0.34 8.68
C PHE A 246 17.26 0.25 10.02
N PRO A 247 16.44 0.17 11.08
CA PRO A 247 16.82 0.68 12.40
C PRO A 247 18.04 -0.08 12.96
N THR A 248 18.93 0.65 13.63
CA THR A 248 20.12 0.07 14.28
C THR A 248 19.99 0.10 15.79
N TRP A 249 20.64 -0.83 16.47
CA TRP A 249 20.67 -0.88 17.93
C TRP A 249 21.25 0.39 18.55
N GLU A 250 22.31 0.94 17.96
CA GLU A 250 22.91 2.20 18.43
C GLU A 250 21.93 3.37 18.34
N ARG A 251 21.14 3.45 17.26
CA ARG A 251 20.10 4.48 17.14
C ARG A 251 18.97 4.27 18.14
N MET A 252 18.54 3.03 18.37
CA MET A 252 17.54 2.74 19.42
C MET A 252 18.03 3.15 20.81
N LYS A 253 19.30 2.87 21.15
CA LYS A 253 19.92 3.33 22.40
C LYS A 253 19.94 4.85 22.51
N SER A 254 20.33 5.54 21.42
CA SER A 254 20.33 7.01 21.37
C SER A 254 18.93 7.58 21.64
N TRP A 255 17.91 7.08 20.96
CA TRP A 255 16.51 7.51 21.12
C TRP A 255 15.96 7.24 22.53
N LEU A 256 16.24 6.06 23.11
CA LEU A 256 15.87 5.75 24.49
C LEU A 256 16.51 6.73 25.49
N ASN A 257 17.77 7.09 25.28
CA ASN A 257 18.48 8.03 26.14
C ASN A 257 18.04 9.49 25.94
N GLY A 258 17.58 9.86 24.74
CA GLY A 258 17.11 11.20 24.40
C GLY A 258 15.75 11.57 25.02
N GLY A 259 15.01 10.60 25.57
CA GLY A 259 13.69 10.86 26.15
C GLY A 259 12.58 10.98 25.12
N ARG A 260 11.45 11.56 25.49
CA ARG A 260 10.26 11.63 24.60
C ARG A 260 10.41 12.76 23.57
N PRO A 261 9.86 12.60 22.34
CA PRO A 261 9.04 11.47 21.87
C PRO A 261 9.84 10.26 21.36
N LEU A 262 11.12 10.44 21.01
CA LEU A 262 11.94 9.43 20.31
C LEU A 262 12.10 8.11 21.07
N SER A 263 12.20 8.15 22.40
CA SER A 263 12.29 6.93 23.22
C SER A 263 11.05 6.03 23.10
N LEU A 264 9.85 6.61 22.98
CA LEU A 264 8.63 5.84 22.72
C LEU A 264 8.62 5.30 21.30
N ILE A 265 9.11 6.07 20.34
CA ILE A 265 9.28 5.62 18.95
C ILE A 265 10.26 4.44 18.90
N ALA A 266 11.36 4.46 19.66
CA ALA A 266 12.30 3.34 19.72
C ALA A 266 11.64 2.05 20.24
N LEU A 267 10.80 2.15 21.28
CA LEU A 267 10.04 1.01 21.78
C LEU A 267 9.03 0.50 20.74
N ASP A 268 8.27 1.38 20.10
CA ASP A 268 7.33 1.02 19.03
C ASP A 268 8.05 0.41 17.81
N THR A 269 9.24 0.92 17.47
CA THR A 269 10.09 0.39 16.40
C THR A 269 10.48 -1.05 16.67
N MET A 270 11.03 -1.32 17.86
CA MET A 270 11.43 -2.67 18.28
C MET A 270 10.24 -3.64 18.37
N GLU A 271 9.09 -3.17 18.86
CA GLU A 271 7.88 -3.98 18.94
C GLU A 271 7.34 -4.35 17.54
N ASN A 272 7.39 -3.44 16.57
CA ASN A 272 7.01 -3.70 15.18
C ASN A 272 7.94 -4.69 14.46
N CYS A 273 9.11 -5.01 15.02
CA CYS A 273 9.99 -6.08 14.53
C CYS A 273 9.62 -7.47 15.08
N VAL A 274 8.62 -7.60 15.96
CA VAL A 274 8.14 -8.90 16.45
C VAL A 274 7.40 -9.62 15.32
N LYS A 275 7.65 -10.92 15.12
CA LYS A 275 7.04 -11.66 14.02
C LYS A 275 5.51 -11.69 14.18
N GLY A 276 4.79 -11.37 13.11
CA GLY A 276 3.32 -11.34 13.11
C GLY A 276 2.71 -10.15 13.85
N HIS A 277 3.54 -9.24 14.39
CA HIS A 277 3.14 -7.95 14.93
C HIS A 277 3.24 -6.85 13.86
N GLY A 278 2.58 -5.72 14.09
CA GLY A 278 2.45 -4.63 13.12
C GLY A 278 1.27 -4.83 12.15
N ASP A 279 1.10 -3.88 11.24
CA ASP A 279 0.13 -3.98 10.15
C ASP A 279 0.61 -4.91 9.02
N TYR A 280 -0.22 -5.08 7.99
CA TYR A 280 0.08 -5.90 6.81
C TYR A 280 1.44 -5.56 6.16
N TYR A 281 1.73 -4.29 5.90
CA TYR A 281 2.95 -3.81 5.26
C TYR A 281 4.20 -4.08 6.10
N VAL A 282 4.14 -3.85 7.41
CA VAL A 282 5.26 -4.15 8.32
C VAL A 282 5.54 -5.65 8.37
N LYS A 283 4.48 -6.47 8.47
CA LYS A 283 4.62 -7.94 8.52
C LYS A 283 5.27 -8.50 7.25
N GLN A 284 4.88 -8.01 6.08
CA GLN A 284 5.47 -8.42 4.80
C GLN A 284 6.99 -8.19 4.76
N LEU A 285 7.46 -7.07 5.32
CA LEU A 285 8.88 -6.73 5.34
C LEU A 285 9.68 -7.45 6.44
N SER A 286 9.00 -7.93 7.49
CA SER A 286 9.61 -8.64 8.62
C SER A 286 10.90 -7.96 9.14
N PRO A 287 10.83 -6.68 9.56
CA PRO A 287 12.02 -5.89 9.87
C PRO A 287 12.77 -6.39 11.10
N LYS A 288 14.04 -6.00 11.20
CA LYS A 288 14.91 -6.29 12.34
C LYS A 288 15.72 -5.06 12.76
N ILE A 289 16.10 -5.05 14.03
CA ILE A 289 17.06 -4.10 14.59
C ILE A 289 18.48 -4.60 14.32
N LEU A 290 19.23 -3.84 13.54
CA LEU A 290 20.56 -4.23 13.05
C LEU A 290 21.67 -3.92 14.07
N GLY A 291 22.74 -4.73 14.04
CA GLY A 291 23.97 -4.44 14.77
C GLY A 291 23.88 -4.62 16.29
N THR A 292 23.01 -5.49 16.77
CA THR A 292 22.68 -5.57 18.21
C THR A 292 23.77 -6.29 19.00
N VAL A 293 24.14 -5.73 20.15
CA VAL A 293 25.01 -6.38 21.15
C VAL A 293 24.14 -7.19 22.11
N LYS A 294 24.24 -8.52 22.01
CA LYS A 294 23.31 -9.46 22.68
C LYS A 294 23.16 -9.24 24.19
N ASN A 295 24.24 -8.94 24.88
CA ASN A 295 24.26 -8.87 26.34
C ASN A 295 23.78 -7.53 26.90
N GLU A 296 23.49 -6.54 26.05
CA GLU A 296 23.09 -5.19 26.49
C GLU A 296 21.58 -4.96 26.49
N VAL A 297 20.82 -5.75 25.70
CA VAL A 297 19.40 -5.47 25.43
C VAL A 297 18.57 -5.31 26.71
N GLU A 298 18.60 -6.30 27.60
CA GLU A 298 17.82 -6.28 28.85
C GLU A 298 18.27 -5.15 29.77
N GLN A 299 19.58 -4.93 29.90
CA GLN A 299 20.13 -3.88 30.76
C GLN A 299 19.67 -2.50 30.29
N VAL A 300 19.75 -2.23 28.99
CA VAL A 300 19.33 -0.95 28.40
C VAL A 300 17.83 -0.72 28.55
N LEU A 301 17.02 -1.72 28.21
CA LEU A 301 15.55 -1.61 28.29
C LEU A 301 15.08 -1.43 29.74
N ASN A 302 15.63 -2.20 30.67
CA ASN A 302 15.33 -2.05 32.10
C ASN A 302 15.82 -0.69 32.62
N GLY A 303 17.00 -0.24 32.21
CA GLY A 303 17.52 1.08 32.55
C GLY A 303 16.63 2.22 32.08
N TYR A 304 16.03 2.10 30.89
CA TYR A 304 15.04 3.07 30.43
C TYR A 304 13.72 2.96 31.20
N TYR A 305 13.21 1.74 31.45
CA TYR A 305 11.99 1.55 32.24
C TYR A 305 12.07 2.17 33.64
N GLN A 306 13.24 2.11 34.30
CA GLN A 306 13.44 2.80 35.59
C GLN A 306 13.33 4.33 35.48
N LYS A 307 13.65 4.91 34.31
CA LYS A 307 13.53 6.35 34.06
C LYS A 307 12.11 6.77 33.67
N ASP A 308 11.42 5.95 32.90
CA ASP A 308 10.04 6.19 32.42
C ASP A 308 9.15 4.97 32.75
N GLY A 309 8.77 4.87 34.02
CA GLY A 309 8.09 3.71 34.59
C GLY A 309 6.60 3.56 34.27
N VAL A 310 6.08 4.22 33.23
CA VAL A 310 4.64 4.18 32.91
C VAL A 310 4.20 2.80 32.39
N PRO A 311 2.91 2.42 32.56
CA PRO A 311 2.41 1.10 32.17
C PRO A 311 2.71 0.71 30.72
N ARG A 312 2.59 1.67 29.78
CA ARG A 312 2.91 1.45 28.36
C ARG A 312 4.36 1.04 28.14
N VAL A 313 5.31 1.68 28.83
CA VAL A 313 6.74 1.38 28.70
C VAL A 313 7.02 -0.01 29.26
N LYS A 314 6.47 -0.33 30.43
CA LYS A 314 6.58 -1.67 31.03
C LYS A 314 6.17 -2.77 30.05
N MET A 315 4.95 -2.65 29.51
CA MET A 315 4.38 -3.64 28.58
C MET A 315 5.25 -3.82 27.33
N LYS A 316 5.77 -2.73 26.76
CA LYS A 316 6.64 -2.80 25.58
C LYS A 316 7.99 -3.43 25.90
N VAL A 317 8.62 -3.07 27.02
CA VAL A 317 9.89 -3.65 27.47
C VAL A 317 9.76 -5.16 27.69
N GLU A 318 8.68 -5.60 28.35
CA GLU A 318 8.40 -7.02 28.56
C GLU A 318 8.27 -7.76 27.21
N ARG A 319 7.42 -7.28 26.30
CA ARG A 319 7.23 -7.90 24.99
C ARG A 319 8.51 -7.95 24.16
N ILE A 320 9.29 -6.87 24.13
CA ILE A 320 10.57 -6.81 23.40
C ILE A 320 11.55 -7.83 23.97
N THR A 321 11.61 -7.97 25.30
CA THR A 321 12.50 -8.90 25.98
C THR A 321 12.13 -10.36 25.69
N GLU A 322 10.83 -10.68 25.72
CA GLU A 322 10.30 -12.00 25.38
C GLU A 322 10.62 -12.41 23.93
N ASN A 323 10.61 -11.45 23.00
CA ASN A 323 10.75 -11.69 21.56
C ASN A 323 12.12 -11.27 20.98
N LYS A 324 13.13 -11.07 21.83
CA LYS A 324 14.45 -10.54 21.43
C LYS A 324 15.16 -11.30 20.30
N LYS A 325 14.93 -12.61 20.17
CA LYS A 325 15.54 -13.41 19.09
C LYS A 325 14.96 -13.09 17.71
N GLU A 326 13.74 -12.60 17.67
CA GLU A 326 13.03 -12.24 16.44
C GLU A 326 13.39 -10.81 16.03
N ILE A 327 13.37 -9.90 17.01
CA ILE A 327 13.55 -8.46 16.85
C ILE A 327 14.97 -8.09 16.43
N PHE A 328 15.98 -8.69 17.07
CA PHE A 328 17.36 -8.23 16.97
C PHE A 328 18.20 -9.13 16.06
N GLU A 329 18.91 -8.49 15.12
CA GLU A 329 20.03 -9.11 14.43
C GLU A 329 21.30 -8.93 15.26
N PHE A 330 21.76 -10.01 15.88
CA PHE A 330 22.95 -9.99 16.73
C PHE A 330 24.22 -10.09 15.89
N ASN A 331 25.19 -9.20 16.16
CA ASN A 331 26.51 -9.30 15.57
C ASN A 331 27.12 -10.67 15.85
N ARG A 332 27.49 -11.42 14.80
CA ARG A 332 28.33 -12.60 14.96
C ARG A 332 29.73 -12.12 15.32
N ILE A 333 30.15 -12.35 16.56
CA ILE A 333 31.56 -12.27 16.92
C ILE A 333 32.27 -13.34 16.09
N ILE A 334 32.94 -12.95 15.01
CA ILE A 334 33.93 -13.80 14.36
C ILE A 334 35.11 -13.84 15.33
N PHE A 335 35.23 -14.94 16.07
CA PHE A 335 36.49 -15.26 16.73
C PHE A 335 37.53 -15.51 15.63
N ILE A 336 38.28 -14.47 15.28
CA ILE A 336 39.56 -14.65 14.60
C ILE A 336 40.44 -15.37 15.61
N LYS A 337 40.55 -16.70 15.48
CA LYS A 337 41.65 -17.45 16.09
C LYS A 337 42.94 -16.80 15.57
N ARG A 338 43.61 -16.02 16.43
CA ARG A 338 45.03 -15.74 16.26
C ARG A 338 45.74 -17.09 16.38
N GLY A 339 45.97 -17.71 15.23
CA GLY A 339 46.89 -18.83 15.10
C GLY A 339 48.31 -18.33 15.29
N ASN A 340 49.06 -19.04 16.12
CA ASN A 340 50.46 -18.85 16.41
C ASN A 340 51.30 -18.75 15.12
N LEU A 341 52.18 -17.75 15.08
CA LEU A 341 53.52 -17.83 14.51
C LEU A 341 54.48 -17.13 15.47
#